data_AF-A0A7G1GA30-F1
#
_entry.id   AF-A0A7G1GA30-F1
#
_cell.length_a   1.000
_cell.length_b   1.000
_cell.length_c   1.000
_cell.angle_alpha   90.00
_cell.angle_beta   90.00
_cell.angle_gamma   90.00
#
_symmetry.space_group_name_H-M   'P 1'
#
loop_
_entity.id
_entity.type
_entity.pdbx_description
1 polymer ?
#
loop_
_entity_poly.entity_id
_entity_poly.type
_entity_poly.pdbx_seq_one_letter_code
_entity_poly.pdbx_strand_id
1 'polypeptide(L)'
;MSEMSIKNEEELEYGILLRLRLREIGKEYGVEINETIIKYAFSELIQKLSRKEKVVVLIDEYDRPILNHMNDGKAEVMRNILREFYVVIKDSDPYLRFAILTGITKLTKTGIFSSLNNLNDVTINKKYSQMMEITQEELKEGFKDHIEETTKELNLNRKELLEKIKEHYNGFSFDGIKSVYNPYSLLKFFDVQEFKNYWIESGTPQYLIEYIKKHKVQTEEIIGEYVTETSLTTYEIENAPPIVYLIQSGYLTFKEKHEYLGYKVDYPNKEIKESMSELLLTGTYEIEENAHVRKI
;
A
#
# COMPACT_ATOMS: atom_id res chain seq x y z
N MET A 1 -10.65 -22.46 -26.78
CA MET A 1 -10.08 -23.25 -25.66
C MET A 1 -8.57 -23.19 -25.82
N SER A 2 -7.89 -22.31 -25.07
CA SER A 2 -6.45 -22.43 -24.86
C SER A 2 -6.28 -23.16 -23.53
N GLU A 3 -6.00 -24.46 -23.59
CA GLU A 3 -5.50 -25.19 -22.44
C GLU A 3 -4.22 -24.50 -21.96
N MET A 4 -4.22 -24.01 -20.72
CA MET A 4 -3.00 -23.58 -20.05
C MET A 4 -2.08 -24.80 -19.96
N SER A 5 -0.96 -24.76 -20.68
CA SER A 5 0.23 -25.45 -20.20
C SER A 5 0.64 -24.72 -18.91
N ILE A 6 0.46 -25.34 -17.74
CA ILE A 6 1.14 -24.91 -16.52
C ILE A 6 2.64 -24.95 -16.85
N LYS A 7 3.33 -23.81 -16.85
CA LYS A 7 4.71 -23.72 -17.36
C LYS A 7 5.75 -23.77 -16.25
N ASN A 8 5.37 -23.55 -14.99
CA ASN A 8 6.31 -23.47 -13.87
C ASN A 8 5.75 -24.04 -12.55
N GLU A 9 6.61 -24.58 -11.69
CA GLU A 9 6.29 -25.17 -10.37
C GLU A 9 5.64 -24.15 -9.42
N GLU A 10 6.06 -22.90 -9.50
CA GLU A 10 5.54 -21.78 -8.68
C GLU A 10 4.10 -21.41 -9.04
N GLU A 11 3.73 -21.48 -10.33
CA GLU A 11 2.33 -21.28 -10.76
C GLU A 11 1.41 -22.32 -10.15
N LEU A 12 1.91 -23.55 -10.04
CA LEU A 12 1.19 -24.64 -9.42
C LEU A 12 1.05 -24.42 -7.90
N GLU A 13 2.13 -24.06 -7.20
CA GLU A 13 2.11 -23.85 -5.75
C GLU A 13 1.18 -22.70 -5.34
N TYR A 14 1.36 -21.50 -5.93
CA TYR A 14 0.51 -20.34 -5.63
C TYR A 14 -0.94 -20.58 -6.03
N GLY A 15 -1.17 -21.24 -7.17
CA GLY A 15 -2.51 -21.63 -7.61
C GLY A 15 -3.20 -22.57 -6.62
N ILE A 16 -2.45 -23.50 -6.02
CA ILE A 16 -2.94 -24.39 -4.96
C ILE A 16 -3.30 -23.60 -3.70
N LEU A 17 -2.42 -22.70 -3.24
CA LEU A 17 -2.65 -21.92 -2.02
C LEU A 17 -3.90 -21.04 -2.13
N LEU A 18 -4.04 -20.29 -3.22
CA LEU A 18 -5.22 -19.46 -3.46
C LEU A 18 -6.50 -20.31 -3.53
N ARG A 19 -6.44 -21.48 -4.18
CA ARG A 19 -7.59 -22.40 -4.22
C ARG A 19 -7.96 -22.94 -2.84
N LEU A 20 -6.98 -23.27 -1.99
CA LEU A 20 -7.25 -23.68 -0.62
C LEU A 20 -7.95 -22.55 0.15
N ARG A 21 -7.49 -21.31 -0.01
CA ARG A 21 -8.12 -20.15 0.62
C ARG A 21 -9.56 -19.93 0.15
N LEU A 22 -9.83 -20.06 -1.15
CA LEU A 22 -11.19 -19.97 -1.70
C LEU A 22 -12.12 -21.05 -1.13
N ARG A 23 -11.60 -22.27 -0.93
CA ARG A 23 -12.35 -23.38 -0.31
C ARG A 23 -12.64 -23.14 1.16
N GLU A 24 -11.70 -22.55 1.90
CA GLU A 24 -11.93 -22.15 3.30
C GLU A 24 -13.06 -21.12 3.39
N ILE A 25 -12.99 -20.06 2.58
CA ILE A 25 -14.07 -19.07 2.50
C ILE A 25 -15.38 -19.75 2.11
N GLY A 26 -15.37 -20.61 1.09
CA GLY A 26 -16.56 -21.38 0.70
C GLY A 26 -17.18 -22.13 1.87
N LYS A 27 -16.37 -22.86 2.66
CA LYS A 27 -16.84 -23.60 3.85
C LYS A 27 -17.49 -22.70 4.89
N GLU A 28 -16.92 -21.53 5.17
CA GLU A 28 -17.50 -20.56 6.12
C GLU A 28 -18.93 -20.14 5.73
N TYR A 29 -19.22 -20.12 4.43
CA TYR A 29 -20.54 -19.75 3.90
C TYR A 29 -21.43 -20.96 3.52
N GLY A 30 -20.98 -22.19 3.77
CA GLY A 30 -21.71 -23.42 3.42
C GLY A 30 -21.70 -23.72 1.91
N VAL A 31 -20.66 -23.28 1.20
CA VAL A 31 -20.48 -23.42 -0.24
C VAL A 31 -19.29 -24.34 -0.52
N GLU A 32 -19.55 -25.47 -1.18
CA GLU A 32 -18.48 -26.35 -1.66
C GLU A 32 -17.94 -25.85 -3.00
N ILE A 33 -16.61 -25.87 -3.17
CA ILE A 33 -15.91 -25.45 -4.39
C ILE A 33 -15.19 -26.66 -4.99
N ASN A 34 -15.68 -27.10 -6.15
CA ASN A 34 -15.28 -28.34 -6.81
C ASN A 34 -14.22 -28.13 -7.88
N GLU A 35 -14.15 -26.91 -8.42
CA GLU A 35 -13.20 -26.57 -9.47
C GLU A 35 -11.73 -26.70 -8.99
N THR A 36 -10.89 -27.22 -9.89
CA THR A 36 -9.46 -27.45 -9.63
C THR A 36 -8.59 -26.31 -10.13
N ILE A 37 -9.02 -25.62 -11.17
CA ILE A 37 -8.32 -24.46 -11.73
C ILE A 37 -8.73 -23.21 -10.95
N ILE A 38 -7.75 -22.45 -10.49
CA ILE A 38 -7.95 -21.28 -9.61
C ILE A 38 -8.98 -20.28 -10.17
N LYS A 39 -8.91 -19.98 -11.47
CA LYS A 39 -9.84 -19.09 -12.17
C LYS A 39 -11.30 -19.57 -12.01
N TYR A 40 -11.55 -20.85 -12.26
CA TYR A 40 -12.89 -21.42 -12.19
C TYR A 40 -13.35 -21.58 -10.73
N ALA A 41 -12.45 -21.92 -9.81
CA ALA A 41 -12.75 -21.97 -8.38
C ALA A 41 -13.20 -20.61 -7.82
N PHE A 42 -12.55 -19.52 -8.22
CA PHE A 42 -12.94 -18.18 -7.77
C PHE A 42 -14.28 -17.76 -8.37
N SER A 43 -14.51 -18.04 -9.65
CA SER A 43 -15.80 -17.77 -10.31
C SER A 43 -16.93 -18.58 -9.68
N GLU A 44 -16.71 -19.88 -9.40
CA GLU A 44 -17.67 -20.76 -8.72
C GLU A 44 -18.05 -20.21 -7.35
N LEU A 45 -17.07 -19.74 -6.57
CA LEU A 45 -17.31 -19.13 -5.27
C LEU A 45 -18.20 -17.90 -5.38
N ILE A 46 -17.86 -16.94 -6.25
CA ILE A 46 -18.65 -15.71 -6.44
C ILE A 46 -20.07 -16.06 -6.91
N GLN A 47 -20.21 -16.94 -7.90
CA GLN A 47 -21.52 -17.35 -8.42
C GLN A 47 -22.38 -18.01 -7.35
N LYS A 48 -21.83 -18.93 -6.56
CA LYS A 48 -22.60 -19.63 -5.52
C LYS A 48 -22.97 -18.69 -4.37
N LEU A 49 -22.07 -17.81 -3.93
CA LEU A 49 -22.37 -16.81 -2.91
C LEU A 49 -23.44 -15.81 -3.38
N SER A 50 -23.39 -15.41 -4.65
CA SER A 50 -24.33 -14.45 -5.22
C SER A 50 -25.80 -14.89 -5.24
N ARG A 51 -26.07 -16.18 -5.01
CA ARG A 51 -27.43 -16.73 -4.87
C ARG A 51 -28.15 -16.18 -3.63
N LYS A 52 -27.40 -15.77 -2.60
CA LYS A 52 -27.97 -15.11 -1.42
C LYS A 52 -28.16 -13.63 -1.70
N GLU A 53 -27.08 -12.95 -2.06
CA GLU A 53 -27.02 -11.52 -2.38
C GLU A 53 -25.79 -11.24 -3.24
N LYS A 54 -25.79 -10.12 -3.98
CA LYS A 54 -24.61 -9.70 -4.75
C LYS A 54 -23.34 -9.63 -3.88
N VAL A 55 -22.23 -10.15 -4.38
CA VAL A 55 -20.98 -10.34 -3.63
C VAL A 55 -20.14 -9.06 -3.61
N VAL A 56 -19.55 -8.75 -2.46
CA VAL A 56 -18.49 -7.74 -2.34
C VAL A 56 -17.15 -8.45 -2.29
N VAL A 57 -16.20 -8.05 -3.14
CA VAL A 57 -14.83 -8.58 -3.14
C VAL A 57 -13.90 -7.51 -2.57
N LEU A 58 -13.22 -7.84 -1.47
CA LEU A 58 -12.18 -7.01 -0.86
C LEU A 58 -10.86 -7.77 -0.97
N ILE A 59 -9.88 -7.17 -1.63
CA ILE A 59 -8.53 -7.73 -1.76
C ILE A 59 -7.58 -6.68 -1.21
N ASP A 60 -6.88 -7.05 -0.14
CA ASP A 60 -5.81 -6.26 0.41
C ASP A 60 -4.45 -6.72 -0.12
N GLU A 61 -3.50 -5.79 -0.19
CA GLU A 61 -2.15 -5.99 -0.69
C GLU A 61 -2.09 -6.79 -2.00
N TYR A 62 -2.88 -6.38 -3.00
CA TYR A 62 -3.11 -7.15 -4.22
C TYR A 62 -1.81 -7.49 -4.99
N ASP A 63 -0.76 -6.69 -4.80
CA ASP A 63 0.53 -6.70 -5.47
C ASP A 63 1.67 -7.32 -4.64
N ARG A 64 1.42 -7.66 -3.37
CA ARG A 64 2.44 -8.20 -2.47
C ARG A 64 3.20 -9.41 -3.03
N PRO A 65 2.56 -10.38 -3.72
CA PRO A 65 3.32 -11.47 -4.34
C PRO A 65 4.32 -10.99 -5.40
N ILE A 66 4.04 -9.91 -6.13
CA ILE A 66 4.97 -9.31 -7.11
C ILE A 66 6.10 -8.62 -6.36
N LEU A 67 5.77 -7.80 -5.35
CA LEU A 67 6.73 -7.03 -4.57
C LEU A 67 7.78 -7.92 -3.88
N ASN A 68 7.36 -9.06 -3.34
CA ASN A 68 8.25 -10.03 -2.69
C ASN A 68 9.24 -10.71 -3.66
N HIS A 69 8.95 -10.70 -4.97
CA HIS A 69 9.71 -11.39 -6.01
C HIS A 69 10.34 -10.42 -7.02
N MET A 70 10.46 -9.13 -6.67
CA MET A 70 11.02 -8.11 -7.58
C MET A 70 12.50 -8.36 -7.93
N ASN A 71 13.24 -9.04 -7.05
CA ASN A 71 14.70 -9.16 -7.16
C ASN A 71 15.20 -10.58 -7.48
N ASP A 72 14.31 -11.57 -7.56
CA ASP A 72 14.67 -12.97 -7.87
C ASP A 72 14.20 -13.45 -9.25
N GLY A 73 13.63 -12.54 -10.06
CA GLY A 73 13.19 -12.81 -11.42
C GLY A 73 11.82 -13.48 -11.53
N LYS A 74 11.13 -13.74 -10.42
CA LYS A 74 9.81 -14.41 -10.41
C LYS A 74 8.63 -13.45 -10.47
N ALA A 75 8.86 -12.15 -10.40
CA ALA A 75 7.81 -11.13 -10.49
C ALA A 75 6.87 -11.31 -11.70
N GLU A 76 7.40 -11.66 -12.88
CA GLU A 76 6.56 -11.85 -14.08
C GLU A 76 5.68 -13.11 -13.99
N VAL A 77 6.20 -14.18 -13.38
CA VAL A 77 5.42 -15.39 -13.09
C VAL A 77 4.27 -15.04 -12.13
N MET A 78 4.56 -14.31 -11.05
CA MET A 78 3.55 -13.84 -10.11
C MET A 78 2.50 -12.95 -10.76
N ARG A 79 2.89 -12.05 -11.67
CA ARG A 79 1.95 -11.24 -12.45
C ARG A 79 1.01 -12.08 -13.29
N ASN A 80 1.50 -13.14 -13.94
CA ASN A 80 0.64 -14.00 -14.75
C ASN A 80 -0.40 -14.71 -13.91
N ILE A 81 0.00 -15.29 -12.77
CA ILE A 81 -0.92 -15.96 -11.82
C ILE A 81 -1.98 -14.97 -11.33
N LEU A 82 -1.56 -13.79 -10.87
CA LEU A 82 -2.47 -12.77 -10.35
C LEU A 82 -3.40 -12.20 -11.43
N ARG A 83 -2.91 -12.02 -12.66
CA ARG A 83 -3.74 -11.58 -13.80
C ARG A 83 -4.87 -12.59 -14.07
N GLU A 84 -4.57 -13.89 -14.08
CA GLU A 84 -5.58 -14.93 -14.25
C GLU A 84 -6.57 -15.02 -13.09
N PHE A 85 -6.09 -14.80 -11.87
CA PHE A 85 -6.94 -14.77 -10.69
C PHE A 85 -7.88 -13.56 -10.70
N TYR A 86 -7.36 -12.36 -10.93
CA TYR A 86 -8.15 -11.14 -10.82
C TYR A 86 -9.08 -10.92 -12.03
N VAL A 87 -8.79 -11.45 -13.23
CA VAL A 87 -9.71 -11.32 -14.39
C VAL A 87 -11.10 -11.88 -14.10
N VAL A 88 -11.21 -12.83 -13.16
CA VAL A 88 -12.49 -13.39 -12.69
C VAL A 88 -13.43 -12.30 -12.16
N ILE A 89 -12.89 -11.24 -11.54
CA ILE A 89 -13.68 -10.12 -11.00
C ILE A 89 -14.46 -9.45 -12.12
N LYS A 90 -13.81 -9.22 -13.26
CA LYS A 90 -14.46 -8.66 -14.45
C LYS A 90 -15.47 -9.63 -15.06
N ASP A 91 -15.10 -10.90 -15.22
CA ASP A 91 -15.99 -11.93 -15.78
C ASP A 91 -17.24 -12.15 -14.89
N SER A 92 -17.17 -11.80 -13.61
CA SER A 92 -18.23 -12.00 -12.62
C SER A 92 -19.07 -10.76 -12.30
N ASP A 93 -18.93 -9.66 -13.05
CA ASP A 93 -19.64 -8.39 -12.81
C ASP A 93 -21.16 -8.52 -12.51
N PRO A 94 -21.95 -9.37 -13.20
CA PRO A 94 -23.37 -9.55 -12.90
C PRO A 94 -23.67 -10.01 -11.47
N TYR A 95 -22.73 -10.73 -10.86
CA TYR A 95 -22.81 -11.32 -9.52
C TYR A 95 -22.26 -10.40 -8.43
N LEU A 96 -21.56 -9.33 -8.81
CA LEU A 96 -20.89 -8.43 -7.89
C LEU A 96 -21.75 -7.22 -7.52
N ARG A 97 -21.59 -6.77 -6.28
CA ARG A 97 -22.07 -5.49 -5.78
C ARG A 97 -21.03 -4.40 -6.05
N PHE A 98 -19.78 -4.67 -5.68
CA PHE A 98 -18.57 -3.93 -6.05
C PHE A 98 -17.32 -4.73 -5.66
N ALA A 99 -16.15 -4.32 -6.15
CA ALA A 99 -14.86 -4.82 -5.70
C ALA A 99 -13.96 -3.65 -5.27
N ILE A 100 -13.18 -3.84 -4.20
CA ILE A 100 -12.13 -2.91 -3.75
C ILE A 100 -10.83 -3.69 -3.69
N LEU A 101 -9.79 -3.12 -4.30
CA LEU A 101 -8.44 -3.64 -4.28
C LEU A 101 -7.54 -2.56 -3.67
N THR A 102 -6.76 -2.92 -2.66
CA THR A 102 -5.75 -2.06 -2.02
C THR A 102 -4.37 -2.67 -2.20
N GLY A 103 -3.36 -1.81 -2.33
CA GLY A 103 -1.99 -2.22 -2.61
C GLY A 103 -1.07 -1.00 -2.59
N ILE A 104 0.22 -1.26 -2.73
CA ILE A 104 1.27 -0.23 -2.67
C ILE A 104 1.43 0.42 -4.04
N THR A 105 1.38 -0.40 -5.08
CA THR A 105 1.62 0.01 -6.45
C THR A 105 0.36 0.55 -7.10
N LYS A 106 0.53 1.47 -8.06
CA LYS A 106 -0.59 1.99 -8.85
C LYS A 106 -0.90 1.07 -10.04
N LEU A 107 -2.16 1.08 -10.49
CA LEU A 107 -2.59 0.31 -11.65
C LEU A 107 -1.84 0.76 -12.92
N THR A 108 -0.92 -0.06 -13.42
CA THR A 108 -0.27 0.16 -14.72
C THR A 108 -1.11 -0.42 -15.86
N LYS A 109 -1.02 0.19 -17.05
CA LYS A 109 -1.75 -0.29 -18.24
C LYS A 109 -1.20 -1.62 -18.80
N THR A 110 0.02 -1.98 -18.42
CA THR A 110 0.75 -3.16 -18.92
C THR A 110 0.81 -4.32 -17.92
N GLY A 111 0.50 -4.09 -16.64
CA GLY A 111 0.62 -5.07 -15.57
C GLY A 111 -0.56 -6.05 -15.47
N ILE A 112 -0.86 -6.45 -14.23
CA ILE A 112 -1.97 -7.37 -13.91
C ILE A 112 -3.35 -6.79 -14.29
N PHE A 113 -3.44 -5.47 -14.46
CA PHE A 113 -4.71 -4.78 -14.73
C PHE A 113 -4.97 -4.50 -16.21
N SER A 114 -4.06 -4.87 -17.11
CA SER A 114 -4.30 -4.81 -18.56
C SER A 114 -5.57 -5.58 -18.97
N SER A 115 -5.92 -6.65 -18.25
CA SER A 115 -7.15 -7.44 -18.44
C SER A 115 -8.38 -6.90 -17.69
N LEU A 116 -8.18 -6.00 -16.72
CA LEU A 116 -9.19 -5.44 -15.80
C LEU A 116 -9.54 -3.98 -16.11
N ASN A 117 -9.97 -3.73 -17.34
CA ASN A 117 -10.33 -2.39 -17.81
C ASN A 117 -11.63 -1.81 -17.21
N ASN A 118 -12.29 -2.51 -16.28
CA ASN A 118 -13.49 -2.05 -15.57
C ASN A 118 -13.17 -1.49 -14.17
N LEU A 119 -11.92 -1.52 -13.72
CA LEU A 119 -11.51 -0.91 -12.47
C LEU A 119 -11.40 0.61 -12.61
N ASN A 120 -11.85 1.31 -11.58
CA ASN A 120 -11.74 2.76 -11.46
C ASN A 120 -10.69 3.09 -10.39
N ASP A 121 -9.53 3.60 -10.80
CA ASP A 121 -8.51 4.06 -9.87
C ASP A 121 -8.96 5.36 -9.18
N VAL A 122 -9.20 5.27 -7.88
CA VAL A 122 -9.64 6.39 -7.05
C VAL A 122 -8.53 6.96 -6.16
N THR A 123 -7.30 6.46 -6.28
CA THR A 123 -6.18 6.77 -5.36
C THR A 123 -6.00 8.27 -5.17
N ILE A 124 -5.91 9.01 -6.27
CA ILE A 124 -5.66 10.47 -6.25
C ILE A 124 -6.94 11.31 -6.36
N ASN A 125 -8.10 10.67 -6.25
CA ASN A 125 -9.38 11.35 -6.38
C ASN A 125 -9.72 12.05 -5.07
N LYS A 126 -9.85 13.38 -5.12
CA LYS A 126 -10.19 14.24 -3.98
C LYS A 126 -11.43 13.83 -3.16
N LYS A 127 -12.34 13.04 -3.75
CA LYS A 127 -13.53 12.52 -3.03
C LYS A 127 -13.17 11.43 -2.02
N TYR A 128 -12.09 10.72 -2.26
CA TYR A 128 -11.66 9.55 -1.47
C TYR A 128 -10.32 9.80 -0.75
N SER A 129 -9.75 11.00 -0.85
CA SER A 129 -8.41 11.34 -0.33
C SER A 129 -8.26 11.24 1.20
N GLN A 130 -9.35 11.04 1.92
CA GLN A 130 -9.38 10.86 3.38
C GLN A 130 -10.12 9.58 3.80
N MET A 131 -10.29 8.61 2.88
CA MET A 131 -11.16 7.44 3.12
C MET A 131 -10.51 6.35 3.98
N MET A 132 -9.20 6.12 3.86
CA MET A 132 -8.53 4.92 4.41
C MET A 132 -7.71 5.19 5.67
N GLU A 133 -7.59 6.46 6.09
CA GLU A 133 -6.67 6.91 7.12
C GLU A 133 -7.36 7.87 8.09
N ILE A 134 -6.70 8.25 9.19
CA ILE A 134 -7.33 9.09 10.21
C ILE A 134 -7.23 10.57 9.83
N THR A 135 -8.36 11.28 9.82
CA THR A 135 -8.40 12.73 9.63
C THR A 135 -8.11 13.52 10.91
N GLN A 136 -7.88 14.81 10.77
CA GLN A 136 -7.69 15.69 11.92
C GLN A 136 -8.94 15.77 12.81
N GLU A 137 -10.11 15.72 12.19
CA GLU A 137 -11.42 15.74 12.83
C GLU A 137 -11.64 14.43 13.61
N GLU A 138 -11.43 13.28 12.97
CA GLU A 138 -11.54 11.97 13.61
C GLU A 138 -10.54 11.81 14.77
N LEU A 139 -9.30 12.31 14.62
CA LEU A 139 -8.36 12.37 15.73
C LEU A 139 -8.94 13.15 16.92
N LYS A 140 -9.47 14.36 16.68
CA LYS A 140 -9.98 15.22 17.76
C LYS A 140 -11.24 14.66 18.41
N GLU A 141 -12.05 13.93 17.65
CA GLU A 141 -13.34 13.41 18.10
C GLU A 141 -13.26 12.02 18.72
N GLY A 142 -12.56 11.11 18.05
CA GLY A 142 -12.44 9.70 18.43
C GLY A 142 -11.42 9.45 19.54
N PHE A 143 -10.43 10.33 19.73
CA PHE A 143 -9.33 10.12 20.69
C PHE A 143 -9.35 11.13 21.85
N LYS A 144 -10.50 11.72 22.19
CA LYS A 144 -10.60 12.75 23.24
C LYS A 144 -9.98 12.31 24.57
N ASP A 145 -10.33 11.11 25.02
CA ASP A 145 -9.89 10.59 26.32
C ASP A 145 -8.37 10.34 26.30
N HIS A 146 -7.85 9.71 25.23
CA HIS A 146 -6.41 9.51 25.03
C HIS A 146 -5.62 10.82 24.96
N ILE A 147 -6.18 11.84 24.29
CA ILE A 147 -5.59 13.19 24.24
C ILE A 147 -5.51 13.77 25.65
N GLU A 148 -6.59 13.70 26.44
CA GLU A 148 -6.62 14.24 27.80
C GLU A 148 -5.66 13.50 28.74
N GLU A 149 -5.57 12.17 28.62
CA GLU A 149 -4.61 11.35 29.35
C GLU A 149 -3.17 11.75 29.00
N THR A 150 -2.85 11.77 27.70
CA THR A 150 -1.50 12.08 27.21
C THR A 150 -1.07 13.52 27.53
N THR A 151 -1.99 14.49 27.55
CA THR A 151 -1.66 15.86 27.99
C THR A 151 -1.17 15.91 29.43
N LYS A 152 -1.73 15.07 30.31
CA LYS A 152 -1.32 14.98 31.71
C LYS A 152 0.03 14.28 31.84
N GLU A 153 0.20 13.15 31.15
CA GLU A 153 1.44 12.38 31.19
C GLU A 153 2.63 13.20 30.68
N LEU A 154 2.48 13.87 29.54
CA LEU A 154 3.55 14.65 28.92
C LEU A 154 3.67 16.08 29.45
N ASN A 155 2.79 16.49 30.37
CA ASN A 155 2.69 17.85 30.89
C ASN A 155 2.64 18.91 29.76
N LEU A 156 1.79 18.66 28.77
CA LEU A 156 1.57 19.54 27.61
C LEU A 156 0.12 20.05 27.62
N ASN A 157 -0.11 21.25 27.09
CA ASN A 157 -1.49 21.63 26.81
C ASN A 157 -2.02 20.95 25.54
N ARG A 158 -3.34 20.90 25.39
CA ARG A 158 -4.00 20.21 24.25
C ARG A 158 -3.54 20.72 22.88
N LYS A 159 -3.29 22.03 22.76
CA LYS A 159 -2.85 22.62 21.48
C LYS A 159 -1.43 22.16 21.13
N GLU A 160 -0.51 22.24 22.09
CA GLU A 160 0.87 21.79 21.92
C GLU A 160 0.94 20.29 21.57
N LEU A 161 0.16 19.46 22.26
CA LEU A 161 0.11 18.03 21.99
C LEU A 161 -0.36 17.76 20.55
N LEU A 162 -1.45 18.39 20.12
CA LEU A 162 -1.99 18.21 18.77
C LEU A 162 -1.03 18.73 17.68
N GLU A 163 -0.33 19.83 17.91
CA GLU A 163 0.69 20.35 16.99
C GLU A 163 1.85 19.37 16.84
N LYS A 164 2.35 18.80 17.94
CA LYS A 164 3.41 17.78 17.92
C LYS A 164 2.96 16.47 17.27
N ILE A 165 1.76 15.98 17.58
CA ILE A 165 1.16 14.80 16.94
C ILE A 165 1.05 15.03 15.43
N LYS A 166 0.64 16.23 15.01
CA LYS A 166 0.56 16.59 13.59
C LYS A 166 1.94 16.58 12.92
N GLU A 167 2.95 17.21 13.53
CA GLU A 167 4.31 17.24 13.00
C GLU A 167 4.92 15.83 12.85
N HIS A 168 4.66 14.96 13.82
CA HIS A 168 5.24 13.62 13.86
C HIS A 168 4.50 12.62 12.97
N TYR A 169 3.16 12.65 12.94
CA TYR A 169 2.36 11.53 12.42
C TYR A 169 1.35 11.92 11.32
N ASN A 170 1.13 13.21 11.03
CA ASN A 170 0.28 13.67 9.94
C ASN A 170 1.09 14.10 8.72
N GLY A 171 0.56 13.84 7.53
CA GLY A 171 1.02 14.58 6.36
C GLY A 171 0.97 13.81 5.06
N PHE A 172 0.57 12.54 5.09
CA PHE A 172 0.19 11.78 3.91
C PHE A 172 -0.98 12.45 3.21
N SER A 173 -0.91 12.57 1.90
CA SER A 173 -1.92 13.24 1.07
C SER A 173 -1.96 12.60 -0.31
N PHE A 174 -3.17 12.26 -0.74
CA PHE A 174 -3.42 11.66 -2.04
C PHE A 174 -3.87 12.68 -3.09
N ASP A 175 -4.35 13.85 -2.68
CA ASP A 175 -4.80 14.94 -3.56
C ASP A 175 -3.92 16.19 -3.50
N GLY A 176 -2.87 16.19 -2.67
CA GLY A 176 -1.98 17.33 -2.46
C GLY A 176 -2.65 18.53 -1.77
N ILE A 177 -3.82 18.33 -1.16
CA ILE A 177 -4.60 19.38 -0.50
C ILE A 177 -4.89 18.99 0.95
N LYS A 178 -5.42 17.79 1.15
CA LYS A 178 -5.82 17.29 2.46
C LYS A 178 -4.83 16.24 2.94
N SER A 179 -4.55 16.26 4.23
CA SER A 179 -3.63 15.31 4.84
C SER A 179 -4.29 14.45 5.91
N VAL A 180 -3.73 13.25 6.08
CA VAL A 180 -4.18 12.23 7.02
C VAL A 180 -3.03 11.74 7.89
N TYR A 181 -3.40 11.16 9.03
CA TYR A 181 -2.52 10.53 10.00
C TYR A 181 -2.37 9.05 9.66
N ASN A 182 -1.15 8.52 9.80
CA ASN A 182 -0.94 7.08 9.79
C ASN A 182 -1.56 6.45 11.06
N PRO A 183 -2.50 5.49 10.95
CA PRO A 183 -3.19 4.90 12.08
C PRO A 183 -2.25 4.11 12.99
N TYR A 184 -1.31 3.35 12.42
CA TYR A 184 -0.38 2.55 13.21
C TYR A 184 0.49 3.44 14.11
N SER A 185 1.17 4.43 13.54
CA SER A 185 2.02 5.35 14.31
C SER A 185 1.22 6.13 15.34
N LEU A 186 0.00 6.57 15.00
CA LEU A 186 -0.86 7.32 15.92
C LEU A 186 -1.36 6.44 17.09
N LEU A 187 -1.77 5.21 16.81
CA LEU A 187 -2.22 4.27 17.85
C LEU A 187 -1.05 3.87 18.76
N LYS A 188 0.13 3.61 18.20
CA LYS A 188 1.33 3.31 18.98
C LYS A 188 1.78 4.51 19.82
N PHE A 189 1.65 5.72 19.29
CA PHE A 189 1.89 6.93 20.06
C PHE A 189 0.96 7.03 21.28
N PHE A 190 -0.35 6.75 21.13
CA PHE A 190 -1.27 6.83 22.28
C PHE A 190 -1.09 5.69 23.28
N ASP A 191 -0.65 4.51 22.83
CA ASP A 191 -0.33 3.37 23.69
C ASP A 191 0.93 3.61 24.53
N VAL A 192 1.98 4.14 23.91
CA VAL A 192 3.29 4.36 24.55
C VAL A 192 3.41 5.74 25.20
N GLN A 193 2.63 6.71 24.72
CA GLN A 193 2.65 8.13 25.10
C GLN A 193 4.02 8.79 24.91
N GLU A 194 4.81 8.34 23.94
CA GLU A 194 6.14 8.89 23.64
C GLU A 194 6.27 9.22 22.14
N PHE A 195 6.87 10.37 21.83
CA PHE A 195 7.16 10.74 20.44
C PHE A 195 8.35 9.93 19.91
N LYS A 196 8.06 8.86 19.18
CA LYS A 196 9.03 7.99 18.52
C LYS A 196 8.73 7.84 17.04
N ASN A 197 9.69 7.22 16.35
CA ASN A 197 9.51 6.69 15.02
C ASN A 197 8.95 5.25 15.11
N TYR A 198 7.66 5.10 14.85
CA TYR A 198 6.95 3.82 14.81
C TYR A 198 6.89 3.22 13.39
N TRP A 199 7.30 3.97 12.37
CA TRP A 199 7.32 3.50 10.99
C TRP A 199 8.36 2.39 10.78
N ILE A 200 9.60 2.57 11.28
CA ILE A 200 10.66 1.55 11.12
C ILE A 200 10.32 0.27 11.88
N GLU A 201 9.69 0.37 13.05
CA GLU A 201 9.26 -0.79 13.84
C GLU A 201 8.29 -1.72 13.08
N SER A 202 7.62 -1.21 12.05
CA SER A 202 6.73 -2.02 11.19
C SER A 202 7.48 -2.93 10.20
N GLY A 203 8.80 -2.77 10.08
CA GLY A 203 9.68 -3.57 9.22
C GLY A 203 9.87 -2.92 7.85
N THR A 204 11.09 -2.44 7.56
CA THR A 204 11.40 -1.92 6.23
C THR A 204 11.52 -3.08 5.23
N PRO A 205 10.73 -3.09 4.13
CA PRO A 205 10.80 -4.18 3.18
C PRO A 205 12.17 -4.26 2.49
N GLN A 206 12.74 -5.47 2.40
CA GLN A 206 14.03 -5.72 1.75
C GLN A 206 14.08 -5.18 0.30
N TYR A 207 12.96 -5.28 -0.42
CA TYR A 207 12.87 -4.81 -1.79
C TYR A 207 13.18 -3.32 -1.95
N LEU A 208 12.87 -2.50 -0.93
CA LEU A 208 13.07 -1.05 -0.94
C LEU A 208 14.55 -0.73 -0.70
N ILE A 209 15.20 -1.43 0.23
CA ILE A 209 16.65 -1.32 0.49
C ILE A 209 17.42 -1.65 -0.78
N GLU A 210 17.07 -2.75 -1.44
CA GLU A 210 17.71 -3.19 -2.69
C GLU A 210 17.46 -2.20 -3.85
N TYR A 211 16.26 -1.62 -3.94
CA TYR A 211 15.97 -0.58 -4.92
C TYR A 211 16.83 0.67 -4.71
N ILE A 212 16.93 1.16 -3.47
CA ILE A 212 17.74 2.34 -3.12
C ILE A 212 19.21 2.12 -3.46
N LYS A 213 19.75 0.94 -3.11
CA LYS A 213 21.11 0.52 -3.47
C LYS A 213 21.34 0.54 -4.97
N LYS A 214 20.47 -0.13 -5.72
CA LYS A 214 20.58 -0.28 -7.17
C LYS A 214 20.52 1.05 -7.91
N HIS A 215 19.62 1.94 -7.50
CA HIS A 215 19.38 3.21 -8.18
C HIS A 215 20.19 4.38 -7.61
N LYS A 216 20.97 4.16 -6.54
CA LYS A 216 21.76 5.20 -5.85
C LYS A 216 20.91 6.44 -5.56
N VAL A 217 19.75 6.20 -4.93
CA VAL A 217 18.74 7.24 -4.71
C VAL A 217 19.34 8.38 -3.89
N GLN A 218 19.23 9.60 -4.41
CA GLN A 218 19.61 10.84 -3.73
C GLN A 218 18.34 11.67 -3.50
N THR A 219 17.90 11.77 -2.25
CA THR A 219 16.61 12.42 -1.95
C THR A 219 16.66 13.93 -2.13
N GLU A 220 17.84 14.54 -2.03
CA GLU A 220 18.07 15.96 -2.24
C GLU A 220 17.72 16.40 -3.67
N GLU A 221 17.78 15.48 -4.63
CA GLU A 221 17.41 15.71 -6.03
C GLU A 221 15.90 15.48 -6.30
N ILE A 222 15.16 14.97 -5.31
CA ILE A 222 13.76 14.55 -5.47
C ILE A 222 12.80 15.42 -4.63
N ILE A 223 13.23 15.81 -3.43
CA ILE A 223 12.38 16.59 -2.52
C ILE A 223 12.09 17.97 -3.12
N GLY A 224 10.80 18.31 -3.16
CA GLY A 224 10.32 19.57 -3.71
C GLY A 224 10.10 19.56 -5.22
N GLU A 225 10.45 18.48 -5.91
CA GLU A 225 10.18 18.28 -7.32
C GLU A 225 8.69 18.02 -7.59
N TYR A 226 8.33 18.06 -8.88
CA TYR A 226 6.97 17.82 -9.34
C TYR A 226 6.84 16.50 -10.10
N VAL A 227 5.72 15.81 -9.88
CA VAL A 227 5.36 14.58 -10.58
C VAL A 227 3.96 14.67 -11.18
N THR A 228 3.81 14.20 -12.42
CA THR A 228 2.51 14.17 -13.10
C THR A 228 1.74 12.89 -12.77
N GLU A 229 0.41 12.93 -12.89
CA GLU A 229 -0.44 11.73 -12.73
C GLU A 229 -0.07 10.64 -13.74
N THR A 230 0.36 11.02 -14.94
CA THR A 230 0.83 10.11 -15.98
C THR A 230 2.08 9.36 -15.53
N SER A 231 3.05 10.05 -14.92
CA SER A 231 4.30 9.44 -14.42
C SER A 231 4.02 8.31 -13.42
N LEU A 232 2.98 8.45 -12.59
CA LEU A 232 2.58 7.44 -11.59
C LEU A 232 2.02 6.14 -12.20
N THR A 233 1.59 6.15 -13.47
CA THR A 233 0.97 4.99 -14.15
C THR A 233 1.79 4.47 -15.32
N THR A 234 2.92 5.11 -15.63
CA THR A 234 3.76 4.81 -16.80
C THR A 234 4.65 3.60 -16.57
N TYR A 235 5.14 3.42 -15.34
CA TYR A 235 6.15 2.43 -15.01
C TYR A 235 5.59 1.35 -14.10
N GLU A 236 5.98 0.12 -14.38
CA GLU A 236 5.96 -0.94 -13.38
C GLU A 236 6.91 -0.57 -12.25
N ILE A 237 6.56 -0.93 -11.02
CA ILE A 237 7.27 -0.46 -9.83
C ILE A 237 8.77 -0.78 -9.85
N GLU A 238 9.20 -1.90 -10.44
CA GLU A 238 10.62 -2.29 -10.49
C GLU A 238 11.48 -1.35 -11.32
N ASN A 239 10.86 -0.68 -12.29
CA ASN A 239 11.51 0.22 -13.24
C ASN A 239 11.06 1.68 -13.05
N ALA A 240 10.24 1.95 -12.03
CA ALA A 240 9.80 3.29 -11.73
C ALA A 240 10.99 4.18 -11.36
N PRO A 241 11.00 5.46 -11.74
CA PRO A 241 12.01 6.40 -11.27
C PRO A 241 11.89 6.61 -9.75
N PRO A 242 12.98 6.99 -9.05
CA PRO A 242 13.01 7.09 -7.59
C PRO A 242 11.87 7.89 -6.98
N ILE A 243 11.51 9.03 -7.58
CA ILE A 243 10.38 9.85 -7.14
C ILE A 243 9.06 9.08 -7.13
N VAL A 244 8.75 8.32 -8.18
CA VAL A 244 7.51 7.53 -8.27
C VAL A 244 7.56 6.35 -7.31
N TYR A 245 8.72 5.69 -7.21
CA TYR A 245 8.91 4.54 -6.32
C TYR A 245 8.69 4.91 -4.85
N LEU A 246 9.28 6.01 -4.40
CA LEU A 246 9.16 6.48 -3.01
C LEU A 246 7.76 6.98 -2.67
N ILE A 247 7.02 7.52 -3.65
CA ILE A 247 5.60 7.86 -3.46
C ILE A 247 4.75 6.61 -3.26
N GLN A 248 4.90 5.62 -4.14
CA GLN A 248 4.12 4.38 -4.07
C GLN A 248 4.44 3.59 -2.79
N SER A 249 5.70 3.57 -2.36
CA SER A 249 6.12 2.93 -1.10
C SER A 249 5.84 3.73 0.18
N GLY A 250 5.24 4.93 0.08
CA GLY A 250 4.84 5.73 1.24
C GLY A 250 5.95 6.56 1.90
N TYR A 251 7.14 6.64 1.30
CA TYR A 251 8.24 7.47 1.81
C TYR A 251 8.15 8.93 1.36
N LEU A 252 7.44 9.18 0.26
CA LEU A 252 7.09 10.52 -0.21
C LEU A 252 5.57 10.64 -0.37
N THR A 253 5.09 11.87 -0.34
CA THR A 253 3.67 12.19 -0.52
C THR A 253 3.51 13.47 -1.32
N PHE A 254 2.30 13.73 -1.79
CA PHE A 254 1.97 15.03 -2.38
C PHE A 254 1.84 16.11 -1.29
N LYS A 255 2.32 17.32 -1.59
CA LYS A 255 2.21 18.50 -0.71
C LYS A 255 1.39 19.62 -1.30
N GLU A 256 1.42 19.74 -2.63
CA GLU A 256 0.74 20.79 -3.35
C GLU A 256 0.36 20.29 -4.73
N LYS A 257 -0.81 20.70 -5.23
CA LYS A 257 -1.21 20.47 -6.62
C LYS A 257 -1.03 21.75 -7.44
N HIS A 258 -0.17 21.67 -8.45
CA HIS A 258 0.05 22.71 -9.44
C HIS A 258 -0.60 22.32 -10.77
N GLU A 259 -1.25 23.28 -11.44
CA GLU A 259 -2.06 23.05 -12.65
C GLU A 259 -1.26 22.38 -13.78
N TYR A 260 -0.06 22.86 -14.06
CA TYR A 260 0.76 22.38 -15.19
C TYR A 260 1.85 21.36 -14.83
N LEU A 261 2.42 21.45 -13.63
CA LEU A 261 3.56 20.63 -13.21
C LEU A 261 3.12 19.32 -12.53
N GLY A 262 1.87 19.23 -12.10
CA GLY A 262 1.37 18.09 -11.32
C GLY A 262 1.52 18.33 -9.82
N TYR A 263 1.96 17.32 -9.09
CA TYR A 263 2.04 17.36 -7.63
C TYR A 263 3.46 17.61 -7.17
N LYS A 264 3.64 18.60 -6.30
CA LYS A 264 4.89 18.77 -5.54
C LYS A 264 5.01 17.65 -4.52
N VAL A 265 6.21 17.07 -4.39
CA VAL A 265 6.44 15.94 -3.49
C VAL A 265 7.39 16.30 -2.35
N ASP A 266 7.15 15.72 -1.18
CA ASP A 266 8.02 15.84 0.00
C ASP A 266 7.73 14.68 0.97
N TYR A 267 8.50 14.59 2.05
CA TYR A 267 8.21 13.70 3.17
C TYR A 267 6.86 14.04 3.80
N PRO A 268 6.05 13.05 4.17
CA PRO A 268 4.76 13.30 4.82
C PRO A 268 4.95 14.02 6.15
N ASN A 269 5.85 13.53 7.00
CA ASN A 269 6.04 14.01 8.36
C ASN A 269 7.49 13.78 8.82
N LYS A 270 7.76 14.14 10.08
CA LYS A 270 9.09 13.96 10.69
C LYS A 270 9.49 12.49 10.81
N GLU A 271 8.56 11.61 11.18
CA GLU A 271 8.80 10.17 11.33
C GLU A 271 9.31 9.52 10.03
N ILE A 272 8.67 9.82 8.90
CA ILE A 272 9.07 9.26 7.61
C ILE A 272 10.37 9.87 7.11
N LYS A 273 10.63 11.16 7.39
CA LYS A 273 11.91 11.79 7.06
C LYS A 273 13.08 11.14 7.81
N GLU A 274 12.90 10.86 9.11
CA GLU A 274 13.88 10.14 9.92
C GLU A 274 14.08 8.72 9.38
N SER A 275 12.99 8.02 9.07
CA SER A 275 13.01 6.68 8.48
C SER A 275 13.76 6.61 7.15
N MET A 276 13.52 7.57 6.25
CA MET A 276 14.24 7.64 4.99
C MET A 276 15.73 7.89 5.21
N SER A 277 16.09 8.73 6.19
CA SER A 277 17.49 9.02 6.51
C SER A 277 18.22 7.75 6.97
N GLU A 278 17.62 6.97 7.86
CA GLU A 278 18.16 5.68 8.31
C GLU A 278 18.27 4.67 7.16
N LEU A 279 17.24 4.60 6.31
CA LEU A 279 17.22 3.74 5.14
C LEU A 279 18.30 4.10 4.11
N LEU A 280 18.54 5.39 3.85
CA LEU A 280 19.63 5.84 2.99
C LEU A 280 21.00 5.51 3.57
N LEU A 281 21.17 5.56 4.90
CA LEU A 281 22.42 5.18 5.55
C LEU A 281 22.71 3.69 5.35
N THR A 282 21.74 2.82 5.64
CA THR A 282 21.85 1.36 5.45
C THR A 282 22.02 0.98 3.97
N GLY A 283 21.26 1.65 3.10
CA GLY A 283 21.30 1.46 1.66
C GLY A 283 22.63 1.89 1.04
N THR A 284 23.13 3.06 1.40
CA THR A 284 24.28 3.68 0.72
C THR A 284 25.62 3.25 1.29
N TYR A 285 25.69 3.02 2.61
CA TYR A 285 26.96 2.83 3.31
C TYR A 285 27.17 1.42 3.87
N GLU A 286 26.28 0.47 3.57
CA GLU A 286 26.35 -0.93 4.06
C GLU A 286 26.52 -1.03 5.59
N ILE A 287 26.05 -0.03 6.33
CA ILE A 287 26.03 -0.10 7.78
C ILE A 287 24.96 -1.12 8.15
N GLU A 288 25.37 -2.32 8.57
CA GLU A 288 24.46 -3.33 9.10
C GLU A 288 23.62 -2.72 10.23
N GLU A 289 22.34 -3.11 10.33
CA GLU A 289 21.34 -2.67 11.33
C GLU A 289 21.78 -2.80 12.82
N ASN A 290 22.97 -3.33 13.08
CA ASN A 290 23.53 -3.52 14.42
C ASN A 290 24.08 -2.25 15.09
N ALA A 291 23.95 -1.07 14.49
CA ALA A 291 24.44 0.18 15.07
C ALA A 291 23.31 1.07 15.62
N HIS A 292 22.69 0.65 16.74
CA HIS A 292 22.05 1.58 17.66
C HIS A 292 23.11 2.49 18.32
N VAL A 293 23.70 3.41 17.56
CA VAL A 293 24.63 4.40 18.09
C VAL A 293 24.22 5.78 17.59
N ARG A 294 23.34 6.44 18.35
CA ARG A 294 23.24 7.90 18.30
C ARG A 294 24.48 8.47 19.00
N LYS A 295 25.32 9.20 18.27
CA LYS A 295 26.28 10.11 18.92
C LYS A 295 25.52 11.34 19.41
N ILE A 296 25.65 11.61 20.71
CA ILE A 296 25.22 12.84 21.39
C ILE A 296 25.97 14.04 20.82
#